data_AF-A0A917WTV0-F1
#
_entry.id   AF-A0A917WTV0-F1
#
_cell.length_a   1.000
_cell.length_b   1.000
_cell.length_c   1.000
_cell.angle_alpha   90.00
_cell.angle_beta   90.00
_cell.angle_gamma   90.00
#
_symmetry.space_group_name_H-M   'P 1'
#
loop_
_entity.id
_entity.type
_entity.pdbx_description
1 polymer ?
#
loop_
_entity_poly.entity_id
_entity_poly.type
_entity_poly.pdbx_seq_one_letter_code
_entity_poly.pdbx_strand_id
1 'polypeptide(L)'
;MTTRSRPRPRRRPPARAPEPEPLPAWLAWPIRAVAVVVVVPCKLAWDLLALVGRWIWRYVGKPVGWFLYYCILRPLAYAFYYAIWVPLHWLVVNVLWRPLAWLGRHVLLPLLTALWHGLVALKPVWVFLGRVLAEAARGVAWALRLLYRYVLTPLGKALYYVLVVPLVLAWRWVVVPVAQAVAWAWNHSVVLLWRYLVVIPVRWTWRTLVVPPARWVHAAILRPSAEAVRRVLASLGLR
;
A
#
# COMPACT_ATOMS: atom_id res chain seq x y z
N MET A 1 -8.80 17.99 -17.66
CA MET A 1 -9.10 18.54 -16.32
C MET A 1 -10.04 19.72 -16.49
N THR A 2 -11.33 19.53 -16.22
CA THR A 2 -12.40 20.54 -16.31
C THR A 2 -12.70 21.08 -14.92
N THR A 3 -12.40 22.36 -14.68
CA THR A 3 -12.65 23.04 -13.40
C THR A 3 -14.10 23.52 -13.33
N ARG A 4 -14.92 22.84 -12.52
CA ARG A 4 -16.28 23.26 -12.13
C ARG A 4 -16.22 24.51 -11.23
N SER A 5 -16.80 25.60 -11.69
CA SER A 5 -17.04 26.84 -10.93
C SER A 5 -18.23 26.68 -9.96
N ARG A 6 -18.01 26.91 -8.66
CA ARG A 6 -19.06 26.89 -7.62
C ARG A 6 -19.85 28.22 -7.61
N PRO A 7 -21.18 28.24 -7.38
CA PRO A 7 -21.95 29.47 -7.25
C PRO A 7 -21.81 30.10 -5.85
N ARG A 8 -21.74 31.45 -5.79
CA ARG A 8 -21.68 32.24 -4.55
C ARG A 8 -23.07 32.41 -3.88
N PRO A 9 -23.15 32.46 -2.54
CA PRO A 9 -24.42 32.65 -1.82
C PRO A 9 -24.91 34.11 -1.87
N ARG A 10 -26.22 34.31 -2.06
CA ARG A 10 -26.91 35.61 -2.09
C ARG A 10 -27.08 36.19 -0.68
N ARG A 11 -26.66 37.45 -0.46
CA ARG A 11 -26.91 38.21 0.79
C ARG A 11 -28.36 38.73 0.81
N ARG A 12 -29.03 38.63 1.97
CA ARG A 12 -30.38 39.21 2.21
C ARG A 12 -30.27 40.71 2.52
N PRO A 13 -31.25 41.55 2.13
CA PRO A 13 -31.26 42.98 2.46
C PRO A 13 -31.59 43.25 3.94
N PRO A 14 -31.04 44.34 4.53
CA PRO A 14 -31.29 44.72 5.92
C PRO A 14 -32.71 45.28 6.14
N ALA A 15 -33.29 45.00 7.31
CA ALA A 15 -34.61 45.47 7.72
C ALA A 15 -34.64 47.01 7.87
N ARG A 16 -35.68 47.66 7.33
CA ARG A 16 -35.87 49.13 7.39
C ARG A 16 -36.09 49.60 8.84
N ALA A 17 -35.43 50.68 9.21
CA ALA A 17 -35.69 51.42 10.45
C ALA A 17 -37.09 52.09 10.42
N PRO A 18 -37.75 52.27 11.58
CA PRO A 18 -39.07 52.91 11.66
C PRO A 18 -39.01 54.37 11.18
N GLU A 19 -39.97 54.74 10.32
CA GLU A 19 -40.07 56.08 9.72
C GLU A 19 -40.48 57.13 10.76
N PRO A 20 -39.86 58.33 10.78
CA PRO A 20 -40.22 59.42 11.67
C PRO A 20 -41.61 59.99 11.33
N GLU A 21 -42.39 60.34 12.36
CA GLU A 21 -43.77 60.83 12.23
C GLU A 21 -43.88 62.03 11.28
N PRO A 22 -44.88 62.05 10.37
CA PRO A 22 -45.01 63.09 9.37
C PRO A 22 -45.40 64.43 10.02
N LEU A 23 -44.64 65.47 9.70
CA LEU A 23 -44.94 66.85 10.08
C LEU A 23 -46.38 67.23 9.67
N PRO A 24 -47.09 68.05 10.47
CA PRO A 24 -48.48 68.43 10.20
C PRO A 24 -48.67 68.98 8.78
N ALA A 25 -49.68 68.48 8.07
CA ALA A 25 -49.89 68.74 6.65
C ALA A 25 -49.95 70.24 6.28
N TRP A 26 -50.45 71.08 7.19
CA TRP A 26 -50.56 72.53 7.01
C TRP A 26 -49.20 73.24 7.01
N LEU A 27 -48.20 72.69 7.70
CA LEU A 27 -46.83 73.23 7.74
C LEU A 27 -45.97 72.61 6.63
N ALA A 28 -46.24 71.35 6.27
CA ALA A 28 -45.52 70.63 5.23
C ALA A 28 -45.71 71.26 3.84
N TRP A 29 -46.88 71.82 3.54
CA TRP A 29 -47.18 72.42 2.24
C TRP A 29 -46.32 73.68 1.94
N PRO A 30 -46.26 74.70 2.81
CA PRO A 30 -45.41 75.88 2.57
C PRO A 30 -43.91 75.52 2.59
N ILE A 31 -43.46 74.64 3.49
CA ILE A 31 -42.06 74.20 3.53
C ILE A 31 -41.70 73.47 2.23
N ARG A 32 -42.57 72.59 1.73
CA ARG A 32 -42.36 71.92 0.44
C ARG A 32 -42.38 72.90 -0.72
N ALA A 33 -43.25 73.91 -0.70
CA ALA A 33 -43.29 74.94 -1.74
C ALA A 33 -41.98 75.75 -1.77
N VAL A 34 -41.50 76.23 -0.62
CA VAL A 34 -40.22 76.96 -0.52
C VAL A 34 -39.04 76.06 -0.90
N ALA A 35 -39.02 74.82 -0.41
CA ALA A 35 -37.98 73.86 -0.77
C ALA A 35 -38.01 73.58 -2.28
N VAL A 36 -39.17 73.43 -2.89
CA VAL A 36 -39.28 73.24 -4.35
C VAL A 36 -38.78 74.50 -5.07
N VAL A 37 -39.24 75.69 -4.69
CA VAL A 37 -38.86 76.95 -5.36
C VAL A 37 -37.37 77.27 -5.23
N VAL A 38 -36.71 76.90 -4.13
CA VAL A 38 -35.28 77.21 -3.91
C VAL A 38 -34.37 76.03 -4.29
N VAL A 39 -34.69 74.83 -3.81
CA VAL A 39 -33.83 73.64 -3.96
C VAL A 39 -33.89 73.12 -5.38
N VAL A 40 -35.04 73.14 -6.04
CA VAL A 40 -35.16 72.61 -7.41
C VAL A 40 -34.28 73.40 -8.39
N PRO A 41 -34.33 74.76 -8.47
CA PRO A 41 -33.44 75.49 -9.37
C PRO A 41 -31.96 75.39 -8.97
N CYS A 42 -31.63 75.37 -7.68
CA CYS A 42 -30.25 75.18 -7.22
C CYS A 42 -29.71 73.78 -7.60
N LYS A 43 -30.54 72.75 -7.46
CA LYS A 43 -30.20 71.38 -7.85
C LYS A 43 -30.10 71.22 -9.37
N LEU A 44 -30.98 71.87 -10.12
CA LEU A 44 -30.88 71.96 -11.59
C LEU A 44 -29.59 72.64 -12.02
N ALA A 45 -29.20 73.74 -11.38
CA ALA A 45 -27.94 74.43 -11.66
C ALA A 45 -26.74 73.51 -11.37
N TRP A 46 -26.75 72.80 -10.26
CA TRP A 46 -25.73 71.82 -9.93
C TRP A 46 -25.68 70.64 -10.91
N ASP A 47 -26.84 70.11 -11.27
CA ASP A 47 -26.94 69.01 -12.23
C ASP A 47 -26.47 69.45 -13.62
N LEU A 48 -26.73 70.70 -14.03
CA LEU A 48 -26.18 71.31 -15.25
C LEU A 48 -24.66 71.46 -15.16
N LEU A 49 -24.14 71.99 -14.06
CA LEU A 49 -22.71 72.19 -13.86
C LEU A 49 -21.96 70.85 -13.87
N ALA A 50 -22.51 69.84 -13.20
CA ALA A 50 -21.97 68.50 -13.17
C ALA A 50 -22.11 67.81 -14.53
N LEU A 51 -23.18 68.08 -15.29
CA LEU A 51 -23.32 67.60 -16.67
C LEU A 51 -22.22 68.21 -17.55
N VAL A 52 -22.04 69.52 -17.50
CA VAL A 52 -21.01 70.26 -18.25
C VAL A 52 -19.63 69.75 -17.87
N GLY A 53 -19.33 69.60 -16.58
CA GLY A 53 -18.06 69.04 -16.09
C GLY A 53 -17.83 67.61 -16.60
N ARG A 54 -18.86 66.75 -16.55
CA ARG A 54 -18.78 65.39 -17.12
C ARG A 54 -18.61 65.40 -18.63
N TRP A 55 -19.26 66.35 -19.32
CA TRP A 55 -19.16 66.53 -20.77
C TRP A 55 -17.74 66.94 -21.15
N ILE A 56 -17.18 67.94 -20.48
CA ILE A 56 -15.80 68.40 -20.66
C ILE A 56 -14.81 67.26 -20.36
N TRP A 57 -15.00 66.53 -19.27
CA TRP A 57 -14.10 65.43 -18.94
C TRP A 57 -14.19 64.28 -19.96
N ARG A 58 -15.38 64.02 -20.51
CA ARG A 58 -15.59 62.97 -21.52
C ARG A 58 -15.08 63.37 -22.90
N TYR A 59 -15.23 64.63 -23.30
CA TYR A 59 -14.85 65.13 -24.62
C TYR A 59 -13.44 65.73 -24.70
N VAL A 60 -12.88 66.21 -23.60
CA VAL A 60 -11.54 66.84 -23.56
C VAL A 60 -10.63 66.07 -22.63
N GLY A 61 -11.06 65.80 -21.40
CA GLY A 61 -10.22 65.13 -20.39
C GLY A 61 -9.73 63.74 -20.82
N LYS A 62 -10.63 62.89 -21.33
CA LYS A 62 -10.29 61.56 -21.84
C LYS A 62 -9.38 61.58 -23.06
N PRO A 63 -9.68 62.32 -24.16
CA PRO A 63 -8.79 62.34 -25.30
C PRO A 63 -7.45 63.02 -24.99
N VAL A 64 -7.42 64.07 -24.17
CA VAL A 64 -6.16 64.68 -23.74
C VAL A 64 -5.35 63.72 -22.87
N GLY A 65 -5.96 63.04 -21.90
CA GLY A 65 -5.28 62.06 -21.07
C GLY A 65 -4.78 60.86 -21.89
N TRP A 66 -5.58 60.39 -22.85
CA TRP A 66 -5.18 59.34 -23.79
C TRP A 66 -4.02 59.80 -24.68
N PHE A 67 -4.10 61.01 -25.22
CA PHE A 67 -3.04 61.59 -26.04
C PHE A 67 -1.75 61.80 -25.25
N LEU A 68 -1.82 62.36 -24.04
CA LEU A 68 -0.65 62.54 -23.16
C LEU A 68 -0.02 61.20 -22.78
N TYR A 69 -0.85 60.20 -22.49
CA TYR A 69 -0.39 58.85 -22.19
C TYR A 69 0.32 58.21 -23.39
N TYR A 70 -0.28 58.28 -24.59
CA TYR A 70 0.26 57.63 -25.78
C TYR A 70 1.41 58.39 -26.44
N CYS A 71 1.35 59.73 -26.50
CA CYS A 71 2.37 60.56 -27.13
C CYS A 71 3.56 60.86 -26.23
N ILE A 72 3.43 60.84 -24.90
CA ILE A 72 4.54 61.23 -24.00
C ILE A 72 4.91 60.09 -23.07
N LEU A 73 3.95 59.56 -22.30
CA LEU A 73 4.26 58.56 -21.26
C LEU A 73 4.73 57.23 -21.87
N ARG A 74 4.10 56.79 -22.95
CA ARG A 74 4.46 55.54 -23.63
C ARG A 74 5.85 55.59 -24.27
N PRO A 75 6.23 56.59 -25.09
CA PRO A 75 7.58 56.66 -25.62
C PRO A 75 8.62 56.93 -24.54
N LEU A 76 8.30 57.70 -23.50
CA LEU A 76 9.22 57.91 -22.38
C LEU A 76 9.46 56.60 -21.61
N ALA A 77 8.40 55.85 -21.31
CA ALA A 77 8.51 54.54 -20.68
C ALA A 77 9.27 53.54 -21.57
N TYR A 78 9.05 53.59 -22.89
CA TYR A 78 9.77 52.73 -23.84
C TYR A 78 11.25 53.11 -23.93
N ALA A 79 11.57 54.40 -23.93
CA ALA A 79 12.93 54.90 -23.91
C ALA A 79 13.65 54.52 -22.62
N PHE A 80 13.01 54.67 -21.46
CA PHE A 80 13.55 54.21 -20.17
C PHE A 80 13.73 52.69 -20.14
N TYR A 81 12.74 51.94 -20.64
CA TYR A 81 12.82 50.48 -20.72
C TYR A 81 13.96 50.04 -21.63
N TYR A 82 14.09 50.60 -22.82
CA TYR A 82 15.21 50.26 -23.72
C TYR A 82 16.56 50.74 -23.19
N ALA A 83 16.62 51.94 -22.61
CA ALA A 83 17.87 52.51 -22.11
C ALA A 83 18.40 51.80 -20.86
N ILE A 84 17.54 51.22 -20.03
CA ILE A 84 17.96 50.54 -18.79
C ILE A 84 17.92 49.02 -18.96
N TRP A 85 16.79 48.49 -19.43
CA TRP A 85 16.55 47.05 -19.41
C TRP A 85 17.40 46.30 -20.44
N VAL A 86 17.56 46.86 -21.65
CA VAL A 86 18.36 46.21 -22.70
C VAL A 86 19.84 46.12 -22.33
N PRO A 87 20.52 47.21 -21.89
CA PRO A 87 21.92 47.09 -21.49
C PRO A 87 22.08 46.30 -20.20
N LEU A 88 21.15 46.37 -19.26
CA LEU A 88 21.22 45.56 -18.04
C LEU A 88 21.09 44.06 -18.35
N HIS A 89 20.13 43.68 -19.18
CA HIS A 89 19.96 42.30 -19.62
C HIS A 89 21.18 41.84 -20.44
N TRP A 90 21.69 42.68 -21.34
CA TRP A 90 22.92 42.38 -22.08
C TRP A 90 24.10 42.19 -21.12
N LEU A 91 24.29 43.07 -20.15
CA LEU A 91 25.37 42.97 -19.17
C LEU A 91 25.24 41.67 -18.36
N VAL A 92 24.04 41.33 -17.88
CA VAL A 92 23.83 40.10 -17.11
C VAL A 92 24.12 38.87 -17.98
N VAL A 93 23.60 38.80 -19.20
CA VAL A 93 23.81 37.63 -20.06
C VAL A 93 25.26 37.55 -20.54
N ASN A 94 25.86 38.66 -20.95
CA ASN A 94 27.19 38.66 -21.54
C ASN A 94 28.30 38.58 -20.48
N VAL A 95 28.12 39.24 -19.34
CA VAL A 95 29.14 39.35 -18.27
C VAL A 95 28.95 38.30 -17.18
N LEU A 96 27.73 37.84 -16.86
CA LEU A 96 27.57 36.75 -15.90
C LEU A 96 27.42 35.39 -16.59
N TRP A 97 26.52 35.27 -17.56
CA TRP A 97 26.19 33.95 -18.10
C TRP A 97 27.29 33.34 -18.98
N ARG A 98 27.92 34.12 -19.88
CA ARG A 98 29.01 33.61 -20.73
C ARG A 98 30.23 33.13 -19.95
N PRO A 99 30.79 33.89 -18.99
CA PRO A 99 31.93 33.39 -18.22
C PRO A 99 31.52 32.26 -17.27
N LEU A 100 30.31 32.29 -16.69
CA LEU A 100 29.86 31.19 -15.83
C LEU A 100 29.65 29.89 -16.62
N ALA A 101 29.10 29.96 -17.83
CA ALA A 101 28.98 28.81 -18.72
C ALA A 101 30.36 28.34 -19.24
N TRP A 102 31.30 29.27 -19.49
CA TRP A 102 32.67 28.93 -19.83
C TRP A 102 33.37 28.21 -18.67
N LEU A 103 33.23 28.71 -17.44
CA LEU A 103 33.77 28.11 -16.22
C LEU A 103 33.15 26.73 -15.96
N GLY A 104 31.82 26.61 -16.10
CA GLY A 104 31.12 25.34 -16.00
C GLY A 104 31.62 24.33 -17.03
N ARG A 105 31.87 24.77 -18.27
CA ARG A 105 32.30 23.88 -19.35
C ARG A 105 33.78 23.52 -19.30
N HIS A 106 34.65 24.45 -18.89
CA HIS A 106 36.11 24.27 -18.90
C HIS A 106 36.70 23.87 -17.55
N VAL A 107 35.98 24.06 -16.44
CA VAL A 107 36.47 23.70 -15.11
C VAL A 107 35.64 22.58 -14.52
N LEU A 108 34.30 22.71 -14.53
CA LEU A 108 33.43 21.75 -13.87
C LEU A 108 33.39 20.39 -14.60
N LEU A 109 33.26 20.39 -15.92
CA LEU A 109 33.29 19.16 -16.72
C LEU A 109 34.61 18.37 -16.61
N PRO A 110 35.81 18.97 -16.77
CA PRO A 110 37.06 18.24 -16.59
C PRO A 110 37.29 17.82 -15.15
N LEU A 111 36.86 18.60 -14.16
CA LEU A 111 36.96 18.19 -12.75
C LEU A 111 36.06 16.97 -12.46
N LEU A 112 34.82 16.99 -12.95
CA LEU A 112 33.87 15.90 -12.77
C LEU A 112 34.36 14.62 -13.47
N THR A 113 34.89 14.76 -14.68
CA THR A 113 35.46 13.63 -15.42
C THR A 113 36.76 13.13 -14.79
N ALA A 114 37.65 14.00 -14.31
CA ALA A 114 38.85 13.58 -13.59
C ALA A 114 38.50 12.83 -12.29
N LEU A 115 37.52 13.32 -11.54
CA LEU A 115 37.00 12.65 -10.35
C LEU A 115 36.41 11.28 -10.70
N TRP A 116 35.62 11.20 -11.77
CA TRP A 116 35.06 9.94 -12.26
C TRP A 116 36.15 8.93 -12.64
N HIS A 117 37.17 9.36 -13.38
CA HIS A 117 38.29 8.49 -13.74
C HIS A 117 39.09 8.05 -12.51
N GLY A 118 39.28 8.92 -11.51
CA GLY A 118 39.90 8.55 -10.23
C GLY A 118 39.11 7.49 -9.47
N LEU A 119 37.78 7.62 -9.41
CA LEU A 119 36.90 6.61 -8.81
C LEU A 119 36.94 5.28 -9.57
N VAL A 120 36.90 5.32 -10.91
CA VAL A 120 36.96 4.11 -11.74
C VAL A 120 38.33 3.44 -11.63
N ALA A 121 39.42 4.21 -11.54
CA ALA A 121 40.76 3.70 -11.30
C ALA A 121 40.93 3.01 -9.94
N LEU A 122 40.02 3.27 -8.99
CA LEU A 122 40.00 2.61 -7.69
C LEU A 122 39.34 1.22 -7.74
N LYS A 123 38.49 0.93 -8.74
CA LYS A 123 37.88 -0.40 -8.92
C LYS A 123 38.87 -1.58 -8.92
N PRO A 124 40.01 -1.55 -9.64
CA PRO A 124 40.97 -2.65 -9.60
C PRO A 124 41.51 -2.91 -8.18
N VAL A 125 41.67 -1.87 -7.35
CA VAL A 125 42.10 -2.01 -5.95
C VAL A 125 41.05 -2.78 -5.14
N TRP A 126 39.76 -2.44 -5.29
CA TRP A 126 38.66 -3.15 -4.63
C TRP A 126 38.57 -4.62 -5.06
N VAL A 127 38.75 -4.89 -6.35
CA VAL A 127 38.72 -6.27 -6.89
C VAL A 127 39.92 -7.07 -6.41
N PHE A 128 41.11 -6.45 -6.34
CA PHE A 128 42.32 -7.09 -5.84
C PHE A 128 42.18 -7.44 -4.35
N LEU A 129 41.71 -6.49 -3.53
CA LEU A 129 41.47 -6.73 -2.11
C LEU A 129 40.43 -7.84 -1.89
N GLY A 130 39.36 -7.84 -2.69
CA GLY A 130 38.35 -8.90 -2.67
C GLY A 130 38.93 -10.28 -3.02
N ARG A 131 39.83 -10.38 -4.01
CA ARG A 131 40.50 -11.64 -4.34
C ARG A 131 41.42 -12.12 -3.22
N VAL A 132 42.23 -11.23 -2.65
CA VAL A 132 43.15 -11.58 -1.55
C VAL A 132 42.36 -12.08 -0.33
N LEU A 133 41.24 -11.40 0.01
CA LEU A 133 40.39 -11.82 1.11
C LEU A 133 39.69 -13.16 0.81
N ALA A 134 39.26 -13.38 -0.43
CA ALA A 134 38.64 -14.63 -0.85
C ALA A 134 39.63 -15.81 -0.83
N GLU A 135 40.90 -15.59 -1.16
CA GLU A 135 41.95 -16.60 -1.03
C GLU A 135 42.25 -16.89 0.44
N ALA A 136 42.35 -15.86 1.29
CA ALA A 136 42.52 -16.04 2.72
C ALA A 136 41.35 -16.83 3.34
N ALA A 137 40.12 -16.49 2.99
CA ALA A 137 38.92 -17.21 3.44
C ALA A 137 38.92 -18.67 2.96
N ARG A 138 39.39 -18.94 1.73
CA ARG A 138 39.54 -20.31 1.22
C ARG A 138 40.59 -21.10 1.98
N GLY A 139 41.74 -20.50 2.31
CA GLY A 139 42.78 -21.10 3.13
C GLY A 139 42.27 -21.45 4.54
N VAL A 140 41.58 -20.52 5.20
CA VAL A 140 40.97 -20.74 6.51
C VAL A 140 39.90 -21.82 6.45
N ALA A 141 39.02 -21.80 5.45
CA ALA A 141 37.99 -22.82 5.28
C ALA A 141 38.55 -24.21 4.96
N TRP A 142 39.70 -24.29 4.29
CA TRP A 142 40.40 -25.54 4.05
C TRP A 142 41.02 -26.07 5.34
N ALA A 143 41.71 -25.21 6.11
CA ALA A 143 42.27 -25.57 7.41
C ALA A 143 41.20 -26.03 8.40
N LEU A 144 40.08 -25.32 8.47
CA LEU A 144 38.94 -25.69 9.32
C LEU A 144 38.33 -27.03 8.90
N ARG A 145 38.21 -27.29 7.59
CA ARG A 145 37.75 -28.58 7.07
C ARG A 145 38.71 -29.72 7.39
N LEU A 146 40.02 -29.48 7.30
CA LEU A 146 41.03 -30.46 7.69
C LEU A 146 40.95 -30.75 9.19
N LEU A 147 40.84 -29.73 10.02
CA LEU A 147 40.69 -29.87 11.47
C LEU A 147 39.43 -30.67 11.81
N TYR A 148 38.30 -30.37 11.17
CA TYR A 148 37.06 -31.13 11.34
C TYR A 148 37.23 -32.61 10.94
N ARG A 149 37.88 -32.87 9.80
CA ARG A 149 38.07 -34.22 9.27
C ARG A 149 39.05 -35.04 10.11
N TYR A 150 40.12 -34.43 10.61
CA TYR A 150 41.18 -35.11 11.35
C TYR A 150 40.97 -35.15 12.85
N VAL A 151 40.21 -34.22 13.44
CA VAL A 151 40.01 -34.18 14.90
C VAL A 151 38.57 -34.53 15.24
N LEU A 152 37.59 -33.83 14.65
CA LEU A 152 36.20 -34.00 15.07
C LEU A 152 35.57 -35.31 14.61
N THR A 153 35.97 -35.80 13.44
CA THR A 153 35.46 -37.07 12.91
C THR A 153 35.97 -38.29 13.69
N PRO A 154 37.27 -38.43 14.02
CA PRO A 154 37.70 -39.54 14.87
C PRO A 154 37.22 -39.38 16.31
N LEU A 155 37.12 -38.16 16.85
CA LEU A 155 36.59 -37.94 18.20
C LEU A 155 35.11 -38.31 18.29
N GLY A 156 34.31 -37.94 17.28
CA GLY A 156 32.90 -38.32 17.18
C GLY A 156 32.71 -39.83 17.01
N LYS A 157 33.56 -40.48 16.20
CA LYS A 157 33.54 -41.95 16.08
C LYS A 157 33.96 -42.62 17.38
N ALA A 158 35.03 -42.16 18.03
CA ALA A 158 35.48 -42.70 19.31
C ALA A 158 34.40 -42.57 20.39
N LEU A 159 33.76 -41.40 20.51
CA LEU A 159 32.66 -41.20 21.45
C LEU A 159 31.46 -42.09 21.12
N TYR A 160 31.11 -42.25 19.83
CA TYR A 160 30.07 -43.16 19.39
C TYR A 160 30.37 -44.62 19.78
N TYR A 161 31.60 -45.09 19.52
CA TYR A 161 32.00 -46.45 19.89
C TYR A 161 32.09 -46.66 21.40
N VAL A 162 32.52 -45.66 22.16
CA VAL A 162 32.67 -45.77 23.62
C VAL A 162 31.34 -45.64 24.36
N LEU A 163 30.40 -44.82 23.86
CA LEU A 163 29.15 -44.56 24.56
C LEU A 163 27.97 -45.33 23.96
N VAL A 164 27.81 -45.26 22.64
CA VAL A 164 26.60 -45.76 21.96
C VAL A 164 26.67 -47.26 21.78
N VAL A 165 27.82 -47.81 21.38
CA VAL A 165 27.95 -49.27 21.17
C VAL A 165 27.71 -50.07 22.46
N PRO A 166 28.32 -49.77 23.61
CA PRO A 166 28.01 -50.52 24.84
C PRO A 166 26.59 -50.28 25.31
N LEU A 167 26.04 -49.08 25.13
CA LEU A 167 24.64 -48.79 25.50
C LEU A 167 23.64 -49.58 24.64
N VAL A 168 23.85 -49.65 23.32
CA VAL A 168 23.02 -50.43 22.39
C VAL A 168 23.19 -51.92 22.64
N LEU A 169 24.41 -52.37 22.92
CA LEU A 169 24.67 -53.76 23.27
C LEU A 169 23.96 -54.10 24.59
N ALA A 170 24.09 -53.27 25.63
CA ALA A 170 23.38 -53.44 26.89
C ALA A 170 21.87 -53.43 26.70
N TRP A 171 21.32 -52.51 25.89
CA TRP A 171 19.90 -52.49 25.55
C TRP A 171 19.46 -53.80 24.87
N ARG A 172 20.24 -54.29 23.91
CA ARG A 172 19.90 -55.51 23.17
C ARG A 172 20.01 -56.78 24.02
N TRP A 173 20.96 -56.82 24.95
CA TRP A 173 21.15 -57.96 25.85
C TRP A 173 20.24 -57.95 27.07
N VAL A 174 19.77 -56.78 27.52
CA VAL A 174 18.95 -56.66 28.75
C VAL A 174 17.49 -56.36 28.42
N VAL A 175 17.23 -55.35 27.58
CA VAL A 175 15.86 -54.85 27.38
C VAL A 175 15.08 -55.72 26.41
N VAL A 176 15.71 -56.25 25.37
CA VAL A 176 15.02 -57.16 24.44
C VAL A 176 14.51 -58.43 25.15
N PRO A 177 15.31 -59.18 25.93
CA PRO A 177 14.79 -60.37 26.61
C PRO A 177 13.76 -60.02 27.69
N VAL A 178 13.93 -58.91 28.40
CA VAL A 178 12.93 -58.46 29.39
C VAL A 178 11.62 -58.08 28.71
N ALA A 179 11.66 -57.33 27.61
CA ALA A 179 10.47 -56.98 26.84
C ALA A 179 9.78 -58.21 26.25
N GLN A 180 10.54 -59.18 25.76
CA GLN A 180 10.00 -60.46 25.27
C GLN A 180 9.36 -61.27 26.40
N ALA A 181 9.98 -61.35 27.58
CA ALA A 181 9.42 -62.04 28.73
C ALA A 181 8.12 -61.38 29.21
N VAL A 182 8.09 -60.04 29.27
CA VAL A 182 6.88 -59.27 29.62
C VAL A 182 5.79 -59.44 28.57
N ALA A 183 6.13 -59.34 27.28
CA ALA A 183 5.17 -59.52 26.20
C ALA A 183 4.61 -60.95 26.16
N TRP A 184 5.46 -61.95 26.42
CA TRP A 184 5.04 -63.33 26.52
C TRP A 184 4.10 -63.54 27.71
N ALA A 185 4.46 -63.04 28.90
CA ALA A 185 3.62 -63.12 30.09
C ALA A 185 2.28 -62.42 29.87
N TRP A 186 2.28 -61.23 29.26
CA TRP A 186 1.08 -60.48 28.93
C TRP A 186 0.19 -61.22 27.94
N ASN A 187 0.74 -61.67 26.80
CA ASN A 187 -0.04 -62.39 25.79
C ASN A 187 -0.59 -63.69 26.34
N HIS A 188 0.20 -64.44 27.12
CA HIS A 188 -0.28 -65.69 27.71
C HIS A 188 -1.42 -65.43 28.70
N SER A 189 -1.27 -64.43 29.55
CA SER A 189 -2.28 -64.06 30.56
C SER A 189 -3.57 -63.53 29.93
N VAL A 190 -3.45 -62.60 28.98
CA VAL A 190 -4.60 -61.98 28.31
C VAL A 190 -5.32 -62.98 27.40
N VAL A 191 -4.61 -63.83 26.68
CA VAL A 191 -5.24 -64.86 25.83
C VAL A 191 -5.96 -65.91 26.68
N LEU A 192 -5.38 -66.33 27.80
CA LEU A 192 -6.06 -67.25 28.73
C LEU A 192 -7.31 -66.62 29.32
N LEU A 193 -7.20 -65.40 29.84
CA LEU A 193 -8.33 -64.65 30.39
C LEU A 193 -9.42 -64.42 29.35
N TRP A 194 -9.08 -63.95 28.15
CA TRP A 194 -10.03 -63.72 27.07
C TRP A 194 -10.73 -65.01 26.62
N ARG A 195 -9.96 -66.09 26.48
CA ARG A 195 -10.50 -67.39 26.06
C ARG A 195 -11.48 -67.94 27.09
N TYR A 196 -11.14 -67.88 28.38
CA TYR A 196 -12.02 -68.40 29.44
C TYR A 196 -13.20 -67.48 29.75
N LEU A 197 -12.96 -66.18 29.87
CA LEU A 197 -13.95 -65.22 30.34
C LEU A 197 -14.92 -64.77 29.23
N VAL A 198 -14.47 -64.74 27.97
CA VAL A 198 -15.27 -64.20 26.86
C VAL A 198 -15.58 -65.28 25.83
N VAL A 199 -14.58 -65.96 25.29
CA VAL A 199 -14.79 -66.85 24.13
C VAL A 199 -15.63 -68.07 24.51
N ILE A 200 -15.35 -68.72 25.64
CA ILE A 200 -16.13 -69.88 26.10
C ILE A 200 -17.60 -69.52 26.33
N PRO A 201 -17.95 -68.49 27.14
CA PRO A 201 -19.35 -68.14 27.36
C PRO A 201 -20.02 -67.61 26.10
N VAL A 202 -19.37 -66.78 25.28
CA VAL A 202 -19.96 -66.29 24.03
C VAL A 202 -20.21 -67.43 23.04
N ARG A 203 -19.28 -68.39 22.90
CA ARG A 203 -19.47 -69.54 22.01
C ARG A 203 -20.57 -70.47 22.50
N TRP A 204 -20.72 -70.63 23.82
CA TRP A 204 -21.84 -71.36 24.41
C TRP A 204 -23.15 -70.63 24.11
N THR A 205 -23.25 -69.34 24.43
CA THR A 205 -24.42 -68.50 24.17
C THR A 205 -24.82 -68.50 22.70
N TRP A 206 -23.87 -68.36 21.77
CA TRP A 206 -24.15 -68.40 20.33
C TRP A 206 -24.70 -69.76 19.88
N ARG A 207 -24.09 -70.85 20.35
CA ARG A 207 -24.55 -72.22 20.02
C ARG A 207 -25.93 -72.52 20.59
N THR A 208 -26.24 -72.02 21.78
CA THR A 208 -27.51 -72.32 22.45
C THR A 208 -28.63 -71.40 21.97
N LEU A 209 -28.37 -70.10 21.80
CA LEU A 209 -29.41 -69.11 21.48
C LEU A 209 -29.56 -68.83 20.00
N VAL A 210 -28.48 -68.83 19.21
CA VAL A 210 -28.54 -68.31 17.83
C VAL A 210 -28.63 -69.41 16.81
N VAL A 211 -27.91 -70.51 17.02
CA VAL A 211 -27.88 -71.62 16.05
C VAL A 211 -29.26 -72.30 15.88
N PRO A 212 -30.08 -72.54 16.92
CA PRO A 212 -31.42 -73.10 16.74
C PRO A 212 -32.38 -72.20 15.92
N PRO A 213 -32.58 -70.91 16.26
CA PRO A 213 -33.48 -70.06 15.48
C PRO A 213 -32.92 -69.75 14.10
N ALA A 214 -31.60 -69.59 13.93
CA ALA A 214 -31.02 -69.39 12.59
C ALA A 214 -31.25 -70.60 11.67
N ARG A 215 -31.14 -71.82 12.20
CA ARG A 215 -31.48 -73.04 11.46
C ARG A 215 -32.97 -73.10 11.12
N TRP A 216 -33.84 -72.69 12.04
CA TRP A 216 -35.28 -72.63 11.80
C TRP A 216 -35.63 -71.60 10.71
N VAL A 217 -35.11 -70.37 10.82
CA VAL A 217 -35.30 -69.30 9.82
C VAL A 217 -34.78 -69.72 8.44
N HIS A 218 -33.61 -70.35 8.39
CA HIS A 218 -33.04 -70.82 7.13
C HIS A 218 -33.90 -71.92 6.49
N ALA A 219 -34.40 -72.85 7.30
CA ALA A 219 -35.28 -73.92 6.83
C ALA A 219 -36.67 -73.41 6.43
N ALA A 220 -37.24 -72.48 7.20
CA ALA A 220 -38.61 -72.03 7.05
C ALA A 220 -38.79 -70.93 5.99
N ILE A 221 -37.78 -70.09 5.78
CA ILE A 221 -37.92 -68.88 4.94
C ILE A 221 -36.96 -68.95 3.75
N LEU A 222 -35.66 -69.16 4.00
CA LEU A 222 -34.67 -69.07 2.93
C LEU A 222 -34.76 -70.22 1.94
N ARG A 223 -35.04 -71.45 2.39
CA ARG A 223 -35.27 -72.59 1.49
C ARG A 223 -36.45 -72.38 0.54
N PRO A 224 -37.67 -72.08 1.01
CA PRO A 224 -38.81 -71.89 0.11
C PRO A 224 -38.64 -70.68 -0.80
N SER A 225 -38.07 -69.56 -0.32
CA SER A 225 -37.79 -68.41 -1.17
C SER A 225 -36.73 -68.73 -2.24
N ALA A 226 -35.66 -69.45 -1.89
CA ALA A 226 -34.65 -69.86 -2.86
C ALA A 226 -35.22 -70.83 -3.90
N GLU A 227 -36.14 -71.72 -3.52
CA GLU A 227 -36.85 -72.59 -4.46
C GLU A 227 -37.80 -71.82 -5.37
N ALA A 228 -38.54 -70.85 -4.84
CA ALA A 228 -39.40 -69.99 -5.64
C ALA A 228 -38.59 -69.17 -6.66
N VAL A 229 -37.50 -68.55 -6.23
CA VAL A 229 -36.59 -67.80 -7.10
C VAL A 229 -35.95 -68.71 -8.16
N ARG A 230 -35.49 -69.91 -7.77
CA ARG A 230 -34.95 -70.90 -8.72
C ARG A 230 -35.98 -71.31 -9.77
N ARG A 231 -37.25 -71.50 -9.39
CA ARG A 231 -38.34 -71.83 -10.32
C ARG A 231 -38.61 -70.67 -11.29
N VAL A 232 -38.61 -69.43 -10.81
CA VAL A 232 -38.78 -68.24 -11.66
C VAL A 232 -37.61 -68.09 -12.63
N LEU A 233 -36.37 -68.18 -12.15
CA LEU A 233 -35.18 -68.14 -13.01
C LEU A 233 -35.18 -69.25 -14.06
N ALA A 234 -35.54 -70.48 -13.67
CA ALA A 234 -35.69 -71.58 -14.60
C ALA A 234 -36.78 -71.33 -15.66
N SER A 235 -37.92 -70.73 -15.29
CA SER A 235 -38.97 -70.35 -16.25
C SER A 235 -38.56 -69.23 -17.21
N LEU A 236 -37.61 -68.38 -16.81
CA LEU A 236 -37.05 -67.30 -17.63
C LEU A 236 -35.88 -67.77 -18.52
N GLY A 237 -35.55 -69.07 -18.48
CA GLY A 237 -34.45 -69.64 -19.27
C GLY A 237 -33.05 -69.22 -18.81
N LEU A 238 -32.95 -68.53 -17.68
CA LEU A 238 -31.69 -68.14 -17.06
C LEU A 238 -31.26 -69.27 -16.10
N ARG A 239 -30.47 -70.20 -16.63
CA ARG A 239 -29.71 -71.17 -15.82
C ARG A 239 -28.41 -70.56 -15.35
#